data_AF-A0A1Y1Y7T1-F1
#
_entry.id   AF-A0A1Y1Y7T1-F1
#
_cell.length_a   1.000
_cell.length_b   1.000
_cell.length_c   1.000
_cell.angle_alpha   90.00
_cell.angle_beta   90.00
_cell.angle_gamma   90.00
#
_symmetry.space_group_name_H-M   'P 1'
#
loop_
_entity.id
_entity.type
_entity.pdbx_description
1 polymer ?
#
loop_
_entity_poly.entity_id
_entity_poly.type
_entity_poly.pdbx_seq_one_letter_code
_entity_poly.pdbx_strand_id
1 'polypeptide(L)'
;MAFYDWFSDAAPASKERICYHIEGFLECAYFHNAVELGDLVKKRASQVQVDVKATERAQWSERIQQLKKEIPGSQEHRTSPFIYEGCSTTLRFIGGYTDFFNLARERHG
;
A
#
# COMPACT_ATOMS: atom_id res chain seq x y z
N MET A 1 46.46 -28.87 -9.81
CA MET A 1 46.66 -28.10 -11.05
C MET A 1 45.31 -27.89 -11.71
N ALA A 2 44.99 -26.62 -11.97
CA ALA A 2 43.88 -26.02 -12.71
C ALA A 2 42.44 -26.28 -12.18
N PHE A 3 41.58 -25.30 -11.85
CA PHE A 3 41.21 -23.94 -12.31
C PHE A 3 39.93 -23.90 -13.17
N TYR A 4 38.99 -23.03 -12.73
CA TYR A 4 37.75 -22.51 -13.37
C TYR A 4 36.54 -23.48 -13.42
N ASP A 5 35.28 -23.09 -13.16
CA ASP A 5 34.52 -21.85 -13.43
C ASP A 5 33.63 -21.45 -12.23
N TRP A 6 33.43 -20.21 -11.75
CA TRP A 6 33.28 -18.87 -12.35
C TRP A 6 32.02 -18.68 -13.21
N PHE A 7 30.90 -18.35 -12.55
CA PHE A 7 29.85 -17.34 -12.85
C PHE A 7 28.55 -17.75 -12.11
N SER A 8 28.23 -17.11 -10.97
CA SER A 8 27.33 -15.94 -10.89
C SER A 8 25.93 -16.21 -11.45
N ASP A 9 25.03 -16.62 -10.56
CA ASP A 9 23.62 -16.21 -10.65
C ASP A 9 23.18 -15.78 -9.24
N ALA A 10 23.83 -14.72 -8.73
CA ALA A 10 23.19 -13.91 -7.71
C ALA A 10 22.01 -13.25 -8.41
N ALA A 11 20.83 -13.87 -8.29
CA ALA A 11 19.57 -13.32 -8.77
C ALA A 11 19.56 -11.82 -8.44
N PRO A 12 19.31 -10.93 -9.42
CA PRO A 12 19.38 -9.49 -9.17
C PRO A 12 18.47 -9.21 -7.99
N ALA A 13 19.03 -8.62 -6.92
CA ALA A 13 18.31 -8.25 -5.71
C ALA A 13 16.98 -7.65 -6.15
N SER A 14 15.90 -8.44 -5.99
CA SER A 14 14.61 -8.12 -6.57
C SER A 14 14.24 -6.77 -6.02
N LYS A 15 14.12 -5.74 -6.88
CA LYS A 15 13.70 -4.40 -6.49
C LYS A 15 12.58 -4.55 -5.47
N GLU A 16 12.79 -4.06 -4.25
CA GLU A 16 11.86 -4.27 -3.14
C GLU A 16 10.46 -3.86 -3.62
N ARG A 17 9.55 -4.85 -3.70
CA ARG A 17 8.19 -4.60 -4.15
C ARG A 17 7.50 -3.76 -3.08
N ILE A 18 6.86 -2.68 -3.51
CA ILE A 18 6.09 -1.80 -2.63
C ILE A 18 4.63 -2.13 -2.85
N CYS A 19 3.92 -2.60 -1.83
CA CYS A 19 2.50 -2.89 -1.92
C CYS A 19 1.71 -1.90 -1.07
N TYR A 20 0.86 -1.11 -1.72
CA TYR A 20 -0.08 -0.22 -1.05
C TYR A 20 -1.46 -0.87 -1.04
N HIS A 21 -2.13 -0.80 0.11
CA HIS A 21 -3.49 -1.23 0.28
C HIS A 21 -4.36 -0.01 0.59
N ILE A 22 -5.40 0.18 -0.20
CA ILE A 22 -6.33 1.30 -0.06
C ILE A 22 -7.71 0.72 0.20
N GLU A 23 -8.17 0.85 1.44
CA GLU A 23 -9.50 0.39 1.84
C GLU A 23 -10.41 1.58 2.16
N GLY A 24 -11.66 1.54 1.70
CA GLY A 24 -12.60 2.63 1.91
C GLY A 24 -14.00 2.32 1.42
N PHE A 25 -14.90 3.30 1.50
CA PHE A 25 -16.27 3.15 1.01
C PHE A 25 -16.54 3.99 -0.23
N LEU A 26 -17.44 3.48 -1.09
CA LEU A 26 -17.70 4.01 -2.43
C LEU A 26 -18.22 5.44 -2.47
N GLU A 27 -18.82 5.94 -1.41
CA GLU A 27 -19.33 7.31 -1.33
C GLU A 27 -18.29 8.31 -0.80
N CYS A 28 -17.08 7.85 -0.46
CA CYS A 28 -16.02 8.71 0.06
C CYS A 28 -15.20 9.33 -1.08
N ALA A 29 -15.27 10.65 -1.26
CA ALA A 29 -14.45 11.36 -2.25
C ALA A 29 -12.94 11.15 -2.04
N TYR A 30 -12.48 11.13 -0.78
CA TYR A 30 -11.06 10.89 -0.47
C TYR A 30 -10.60 9.46 -0.81
N PHE A 31 -11.51 8.48 -0.77
CA PHE A 31 -11.19 7.12 -1.21
C PHE A 31 -10.95 7.09 -2.72
N HIS A 32 -11.83 7.70 -3.52
CA HIS A 32 -11.63 7.81 -4.97
C HIS A 32 -10.32 8.50 -5.33
N ASN A 33 -10.03 9.63 -4.69
CA ASN A 33 -8.77 10.34 -4.90
C ASN A 33 -7.55 9.48 -4.54
N ALA A 34 -7.63 8.66 -3.48
CA ALA A 34 -6.57 7.73 -3.11
C ALA A 34 -6.38 6.64 -4.17
N VAL A 35 -7.47 6.08 -4.71
CA VAL A 35 -7.43 5.08 -5.78
C VAL A 35 -6.79 5.65 -7.04
N GLU A 36 -7.22 6.84 -7.47
CA GLU A 36 -6.63 7.53 -8.63
C GLU A 36 -5.13 7.79 -8.45
N LEU A 37 -4.73 8.27 -7.26
CA LEU A 37 -3.32 8.46 -6.93
C LEU A 37 -2.55 7.14 -6.96
N GLY A 38 -3.12 6.07 -6.40
CA GLY A 38 -2.53 4.73 -6.42
C GLY A 38 -2.29 4.23 -7.85
N ASP A 39 -3.25 4.41 -8.74
CA ASP A 39 -3.11 4.06 -10.15
C ASP A 39 -2.00 4.86 -10.85
N LEU A 40 -1.87 6.15 -10.55
CA LEU A 40 -0.77 6.98 -11.07
C LEU A 40 0.59 6.50 -10.58
N VAL A 41 0.72 6.18 -9.28
CA VAL A 41 1.95 5.65 -8.70
C VAL A 41 2.31 4.30 -9.34
N LYS A 42 1.34 3.39 -9.47
CA LYS A 42 1.52 2.09 -10.13
C LYS A 42 2.01 2.23 -11.57
N LYS A 43 1.48 3.20 -12.33
CA LYS A 43 1.92 3.48 -13.70
C LYS A 43 3.35 4.03 -13.77
N ARG A 44 3.77 4.81 -12.78
CA ARG A 44 5.09 5.44 -12.73
C ARG A 44 6.19 4.49 -12.24
N ALA A 45 5.87 3.62 -11.29
CA ALA A 45 6.82 2.72 -10.66
C ALA A 45 6.39 1.26 -10.84
N SER A 46 7.07 0.53 -11.72
CA SER A 46 6.74 -0.88 -12.04
C SER A 46 6.92 -1.86 -10.87
N GLN A 47 7.59 -1.43 -9.79
CA GLN A 47 7.75 -2.21 -8.56
C GLN A 47 6.61 -1.98 -7.56
N VAL A 48 5.66 -1.09 -7.86
CA VAL A 48 4.52 -0.79 -6.99
C VAL A 48 3.32 -1.64 -7.37
N GLN A 49 2.74 -2.30 -6.37
CA GLN A 49 1.43 -2.90 -6.43
C GLN A 49 0.45 -2.06 -5.59
N VAL A 50 -0.76 -1.89 -6.10
CA VAL A 50 -1.84 -1.21 -5.38
C VAL A 50 -3.03 -2.14 -5.38
N ASP A 51 -3.46 -2.51 -4.17
CA ASP A 51 -4.64 -3.32 -3.91
C ASP A 51 -5.74 -2.41 -3.34
N VAL A 52 -6.90 -2.38 -4.00
CA VAL A 52 -8.03 -1.54 -3.64
C VAL A 52 -9.16 -2.42 -3.14
N LYS A 53 -9.67 -2.13 -1.95
CA LYS A 53 -10.91 -2.75 -1.44
C LYS A 53 -11.94 -1.69 -1.14
N ALA A 54 -12.97 -1.68 -1.96
CA ALA A 54 -14.17 -0.90 -1.70
C ALA A 54 -15.15 -1.73 -0.87
N THR A 55 -15.68 -1.12 0.19
CA THR A 55 -16.77 -1.66 1.00
C THR A 55 -18.00 -0.77 0.90
N GLU A 56 -19.18 -1.31 1.16
CA GLU A 56 -20.38 -0.47 1.31
C GLU A 56 -20.26 0.42 2.55
N ARG A 57 -20.79 1.65 2.49
CA ARG A 57 -20.75 2.59 3.62
C ARG A 57 -21.36 2.01 4.90
N ALA A 58 -22.39 1.17 4.78
CA ALA A 58 -23.05 0.53 5.93
C ALA A 58 -22.11 -0.42 6.68
N GLN A 59 -21.16 -1.04 5.98
CA GLN A 59 -20.21 -2.02 6.53
C GLN A 59 -18.89 -1.38 6.98
N TRP A 60 -18.63 -0.12 6.61
CA TRP A 60 -17.36 0.55 6.87
C TRP A 60 -17.03 0.64 8.36
N SER A 61 -18.02 0.88 9.20
CA SER A 61 -17.85 0.99 10.65
C SER A 61 -17.33 -0.31 11.26
N GLU A 62 -17.73 -1.48 10.74
CA GLU A 62 -17.21 -2.77 11.17
C GLU A 62 -15.83 -3.02 10.56
N ARG A 63 -15.67 -2.77 9.26
CA ARG A 63 -14.40 -3.02 8.56
C ARG A 63 -13.24 -2.22 9.16
N ILE A 64 -13.45 -0.95 9.48
CA ILE A 64 -12.39 -0.13 10.09
C ILE A 64 -11.97 -0.66 11.47
N GLN A 65 -12.88 -1.27 12.22
CA GLN A 65 -12.55 -1.89 13.51
C GLN A 65 -11.73 -3.17 13.34
N GLN A 66 -11.98 -3.93 12.27
CA GLN A 66 -11.16 -5.10 11.92
C GLN A 66 -9.75 -4.65 11.50
N LEU A 67 -9.65 -3.66 10.60
CA LEU A 67 -8.38 -3.09 10.15
C LEU A 67 -7.50 -2.58 11.31
N LYS A 68 -8.12 -1.94 12.30
CA LYS A 68 -7.41 -1.49 13.52
C LYS A 68 -6.77 -2.61 14.34
N LYS A 69 -7.35 -3.80 14.31
CA LYS A 69 -6.83 -4.98 15.01
C LYS A 69 -5.72 -5.65 14.18
N GLU A 70 -5.87 -5.67 12.87
CA GLU A 70 -4.92 -6.28 11.94
C GLU A 70 -3.64 -5.45 11.77
N ILE A 71 -3.75 -4.11 11.82
CA ILE A 71 -2.67 -3.21 11.42
C ILE A 71 -2.17 -2.39 12.61
N PRO A 72 -0.93 -2.61 13.07
CA PRO A 72 -0.37 -1.86 14.19
C PRO A 72 -0.18 -0.38 13.84
N GLY A 73 -0.40 0.51 14.83
CA GLY A 73 -0.25 1.96 14.69
C GLY A 73 -1.48 2.68 14.10
N SER A 74 -2.56 1.96 13.79
CA SER A 74 -3.77 2.51 13.16
C SER A 74 -4.95 2.77 14.11
N GLN A 75 -4.76 2.53 15.41
CA GLN A 75 -5.85 2.45 16.40
C GLN A 75 -6.67 3.75 16.49
N GLU A 76 -6.04 4.90 16.26
CA GLU A 76 -6.70 6.21 16.29
C GLU A 76 -7.37 6.62 14.97
N HIS A 77 -7.13 5.92 13.86
CA HIS A 77 -7.70 6.30 12.56
C HIS A 77 -9.20 6.00 12.51
N ARG A 78 -10.05 6.92 12.07
CA ARG A 78 -11.52 6.72 12.11
C ARG A 78 -12.23 6.94 10.79
N THR A 79 -11.49 7.31 9.75
CA THR A 79 -12.06 7.82 8.52
C THR A 79 -11.69 6.94 7.32
N SER A 80 -12.41 7.13 6.23
CA SER A 80 -12.04 6.59 4.92
C SER A 80 -11.27 7.65 4.14
N PRO A 81 -10.25 7.26 3.34
CA PRO A 81 -9.69 5.92 3.20
C PRO A 81 -8.82 5.51 4.38
N PHE A 82 -8.64 4.20 4.57
CA PHE A 82 -7.66 3.59 5.46
C PHE A 82 -6.55 3.02 4.57
N ILE A 83 -5.33 3.55 4.68
CA ILE A 83 -4.22 3.22 3.79
C ILE A 83 -3.05 2.64 4.59
N TYR A 84 -2.46 1.57 4.07
CA TYR A 84 -1.31 0.89 4.68
C TYR A 84 -0.41 0.26 3.61
N GLU A 85 0.84 -0.04 3.96
CA GLU A 85 1.81 -0.71 3.09
C GLU A 85 2.26 -2.07 3.63
N GLY A 86 2.56 -3.00 2.73
CA GLY A 86 3.12 -4.31 3.05
C GLY A 86 2.72 -5.39 2.05
N CYS A 87 3.69 -6.10 1.49
CA CYS A 87 3.44 -7.20 0.53
C CYS A 87 3.27 -8.59 1.19
N SER A 88 3.70 -8.73 2.45
CA SER A 88 3.74 -10.00 3.16
C SER A 88 3.21 -9.83 4.59
N THR A 89 3.96 -10.27 5.60
CA THR A 89 3.55 -10.31 7.01
C THR A 89 3.71 -8.99 7.76
N THR A 90 4.59 -8.10 7.29
CA THR A 90 4.80 -6.81 7.94
C THR A 90 3.93 -5.74 7.27
N LEU A 91 2.83 -5.41 7.93
CA LEU A 91 1.95 -4.31 7.55
C LEU A 91 2.34 -3.06 8.33
N ARG A 92 2.43 -1.94 7.63
CA ARG A 92 2.68 -0.61 8.20
C ARG A 92 1.54 0.32 7.86
N PHE A 93 0.92 0.89 8.88
CA PHE A 93 -0.08 1.92 8.68
C PHE A 93 0.52 3.20 8.08
N ILE A 94 -0.16 3.75 7.06
CA ILE A 94 0.23 5.03 6.43
C ILE A 94 -0.65 6.15 6.97
N GLY A 95 -1.97 5.98 6.94
CA GLY A 95 -2.90 7.05 7.30
C GLY A 95 -4.14 7.11 6.42
N GLY A 96 -4.60 8.34 6.18
CA GLY A 96 -5.64 8.66 5.21
C GLY A 96 -5.07 9.14 3.88
N TYR A 97 -5.93 9.76 3.06
CA TYR A 97 -5.55 10.25 1.74
C TYR A 97 -4.39 11.26 1.80
N THR A 98 -4.43 12.24 2.70
CA THR A 98 -3.39 13.28 2.80
C THR A 98 -2.01 12.68 3.09
N ASP A 99 -1.95 11.71 4.01
CA ASP A 99 -0.71 11.02 4.36
C ASP A 99 -0.16 10.25 3.17
N PHE A 100 -1.05 9.54 2.45
CA PHE A 100 -0.66 8.81 1.25
C PHE A 100 -0.22 9.74 0.12
N PHE A 101 -0.86 10.89 -0.06
CA PHE A 101 -0.45 11.90 -1.04
C PHE A 101 0.96 12.42 -0.76
N ASN A 102 1.25 12.80 0.49
CA ASN A 102 2.57 13.27 0.88
C ASN A 102 3.63 12.18 0.66
N LEU A 103 3.34 10.95 1.09
CA LEU A 103 4.23 9.80 0.91
C LEU A 103 4.47 9.47 -0.57
N ALA A 104 3.41 9.50 -1.39
CA ALA A 104 3.52 9.24 -2.82
C ALA A 104 4.35 10.30 -3.54
N ARG A 105 4.16 11.58 -3.18
CA ARG A 105 4.97 12.68 -3.70
C ARG A 105 6.43 12.56 -3.30
N GLU A 106 6.73 12.16 -2.07
CA GLU A 106 8.11 12.01 -1.60
C GLU A 106 8.83 10.80 -2.20
N ARG A 107 8.13 9.67 -2.37
CA ARG A 107 8.74 8.41 -2.82
C ARG A 107 8.69 8.20 -4.33
N HIS A 108 7.68 8.77 -5.01
CA HIS A 108 7.40 8.53 -6.42
C HIS A 108 7.19 9.81 -7.23
N GLY A 109 7.22 10.99 -6.61
CA GLY A 109 7.07 12.31 -7.26
C GLY A 109 8.27 12.69 -8.10
#